data_AF-A0A0N4Y9M3-F1
#
_entry.id   AF-A0A0N4Y9M3-F1
#
_cell.length_a   1.000
_cell.length_b   1.000
_cell.length_c   1.000
_cell.angle_alpha   90.00
_cell.angle_beta   90.00
_cell.angle_gamma   90.00
#
_symmetry.space_group_name_H-M   'P 1'
#
loop_
_entity.id
_entity.type
_entity.pdbx_description
1 polymer ?
#
loop_
_entity_poly.entity_id
_entity_poly.type
_entity_poly.pdbx_seq_one_letter_code
_entity_poly.pdbx_strand_id
1 'polypeptide(L)'
;MHNTSAATYLAVILILVGLRLILPPVEAICKADDYCPYGWNVKRKANLDPTTCDPTAAVKCEKPYQCVHSHCGMSFCCVQEKRFKQWLEAKEIAEEMENDSDDSDERKSDTQEL
;
A
#
# COMPACT_ATOMS: atom_id res chain seq x y z
N MET A 1 16.29 -49.79 -34.40
CA MET A 1 17.23 -48.95 -33.63
C MET A 1 16.53 -47.64 -33.23
N HIS A 2 15.59 -47.65 -32.27
CA HIS A 2 14.83 -46.43 -31.89
C HIS A 2 14.44 -46.43 -30.39
N ASN A 3 15.39 -46.64 -29.47
CA ASN A 3 15.09 -46.59 -28.02
C ASN A 3 15.89 -45.54 -27.25
N THR A 4 16.75 -44.76 -27.91
CA THR A 4 17.60 -43.75 -27.23
C THR A 4 16.89 -42.43 -26.94
N SER A 5 15.81 -42.09 -27.66
CA SER A 5 15.09 -40.82 -27.46
C SER A 5 14.29 -40.78 -26.16
N ALA A 6 13.56 -41.84 -25.80
CA ALA A 6 12.70 -41.81 -24.61
C ALA A 6 13.50 -41.69 -23.29
N ALA A 7 14.66 -42.33 -23.23
CA ALA A 7 15.54 -42.31 -22.06
C ALA A 7 16.18 -40.92 -21.83
N THR A 8 16.53 -40.20 -22.90
CA THR A 8 17.08 -38.84 -22.77
C THR A 8 16.02 -37.84 -22.32
N TYR A 9 14.78 -37.94 -22.82
CA TYR A 9 13.69 -37.09 -22.34
C TYR A 9 13.38 -37.29 -20.85
N LEU A 10 13.33 -38.54 -20.38
CA LEU A 10 13.13 -38.83 -18.96
C LEU A 10 14.27 -38.26 -18.10
N ALA A 11 15.52 -38.40 -18.54
CA ALA A 11 16.66 -37.81 -17.83
C ALA A 11 16.58 -36.28 -17.76
N VAL A 12 16.21 -35.61 -18.86
CA VAL A 12 16.04 -34.14 -18.89
C VAL A 12 14.90 -33.69 -17.97
N ILE A 13 13.77 -34.39 -17.97
CA ILE A 13 12.63 -34.08 -17.09
C ILE A 13 13.04 -34.23 -15.62
N LEU A 14 13.73 -35.31 -15.26
CA LEU A 14 14.22 -35.52 -13.89
C LEU A 14 15.22 -34.44 -13.46
N ILE A 15 16.10 -34.00 -14.36
CA ILE A 15 17.02 -32.87 -14.11
C ILE A 15 16.23 -31.58 -13.90
N LEU A 16 15.24 -31.25 -14.74
CA LEU A 16 14.45 -30.02 -14.62
C LEU A 16 13.59 -30.00 -13.34
N VAL A 17 12.99 -31.13 -12.97
CA VAL A 17 12.21 -31.27 -11.73
C VAL A 17 13.14 -31.19 -10.51
N GLY A 18 14.30 -31.85 -10.55
CA GLY A 18 15.31 -31.75 -9.50
C GLY A 18 15.86 -30.34 -9.35
N LEU A 19 16.09 -29.62 -10.45
CA LEU A 19 16.57 -28.25 -10.44
C LEU A 19 15.55 -27.30 -9.79
N ARG A 20 14.25 -27.51 -10.02
CA ARG A 20 13.18 -26.75 -9.36
C ARG A 20 13.06 -26.98 -7.85
N LEU A 21 13.51 -28.14 -7.36
CA LEU A 21 13.54 -28.47 -5.92
C LEU A 21 14.76 -27.87 -5.20
N ILE A 22 15.85 -27.61 -5.92
CA ILE A 22 17.12 -27.14 -5.33
C ILE A 22 17.17 -25.61 -5.24
N LEU A 23 16.50 -24.88 -6.14
CA LEU A 23 16.48 -23.42 -6.09
C LEU A 23 15.50 -22.94 -5.00
N PRO A 24 15.98 -22.21 -3.97
CA PRO A 24 15.09 -21.56 -3.03
C PRO A 24 14.20 -20.56 -3.78
N PRO A 25 12.95 -20.33 -3.34
CA PRO A 25 12.17 -19.23 -3.86
C PRO A 25 12.98 -17.95 -3.64
N VAL A 26 13.21 -17.20 -4.71
CA VAL A 26 13.80 -15.87 -4.61
C VAL A 26 12.75 -15.02 -3.90
N GLU A 27 12.79 -14.98 -2.57
CA GLU A 27 12.10 -13.96 -1.81
C GLU A 27 12.71 -12.64 -2.27
N ALA A 28 11.93 -11.85 -3.00
CA ALA A 28 12.37 -10.54 -3.44
C ALA A 28 12.64 -9.71 -2.18
N ILE A 29 13.92 -9.58 -1.80
CA ILE A 29 14.35 -8.73 -0.69
C ILE A 29 14.15 -7.29 -1.17
N CYS A 30 12.96 -6.76 -0.90
CA CYS A 30 12.60 -5.41 -1.25
C CYS A 30 13.13 -4.46 -0.17
N LYS A 31 14.00 -3.51 -0.52
CA LYS A 31 14.48 -2.51 0.44
C LYS A 31 13.46 -1.41 0.58
N ALA A 32 13.57 -0.63 1.66
CA ALA A 32 12.67 0.47 1.93
C ALA A 32 12.59 1.48 0.78
N ASP A 33 13.71 1.71 0.10
CA ASP A 33 13.83 2.63 -1.04
C ASP A 33 13.15 2.10 -2.32
N ASP A 34 12.84 0.80 -2.37
CA ASP A 34 12.23 0.15 -3.54
C ASP A 34 10.70 0.13 -3.45
N TYR A 35 10.11 0.46 -2.29
CA TYR A 35 8.66 0.36 -2.05
C TYR A 35 7.86 1.37 -2.87
N CYS A 36 8.31 2.63 -2.88
CA CYS A 36 7.63 3.74 -3.52
C CYS A 36 8.60 4.53 -4.41
N PRO A 37 8.11 5.21 -5.47
CA PRO A 37 8.96 6.05 -6.31
C PRO A 37 9.62 7.19 -5.53
N TYR A 38 10.69 7.75 -6.09
CA TYR A 38 11.35 8.92 -5.51
C TYR A 38 10.37 10.09 -5.27
N GLY A 39 10.43 10.71 -4.09
CA GLY A 39 9.51 11.77 -3.67
C GLY A 39 8.15 11.27 -3.16
N TRP A 40 8.02 9.96 -2.92
CA TRP A 40 6.85 9.35 -2.32
C TRP A 40 7.19 8.67 -0.99
N ASN A 41 6.21 8.60 -0.11
CA ASN A 41 6.30 7.93 1.17
C ASN A 41 5.39 6.71 1.20
N VAL A 42 5.89 5.60 1.74
CA VAL A 42 5.11 4.37 1.96
C VAL A 42 4.24 4.50 3.19
N LYS A 43 2.98 4.05 3.10
CA LYS A 43 2.13 3.89 4.28
C LYS A 43 2.67 2.75 5.12
N ARG A 44 2.95 3.01 6.39
CA ARG A 44 3.36 1.99 7.36
C ARG A 44 2.23 1.65 8.30
N LYS A 45 2.21 0.39 8.73
CA LYS A 45 1.36 -0.09 9.82
C LYS A 45 1.97 0.34 11.16
N ALA A 46 1.24 0.11 12.26
CA ALA A 46 1.70 0.42 13.61
C ALA A 46 3.02 -0.31 13.98
N ASN A 47 3.25 -1.49 13.40
CA ASN A 47 4.48 -2.26 13.57
C ASN A 47 5.61 -1.85 12.60
N LEU A 48 5.49 -0.70 11.94
CA LEU A 48 6.43 -0.14 10.96
C LEU A 48 6.54 -0.90 9.63
N ASP A 49 5.79 -1.98 9.44
CA ASP A 49 5.78 -2.71 8.16
C ASP A 49 5.10 -1.91 7.05
N PRO A 50 5.58 -2.03 5.80
CA PRO A 50 4.94 -1.39 4.66
C PRO A 50 3.55 -1.99 4.41
N THR A 51 2.60 -1.12 4.09
CA THR A 51 1.24 -1.54 3.74
C THR A 51 1.21 -1.91 2.27
N THR A 52 1.01 -3.20 1.99
CA THR A 52 0.79 -3.71 0.64
C THR A 52 -0.64 -3.49 0.19
N CYS A 53 -0.85 -3.46 -1.11
CA CYS A 53 -2.17 -3.37 -1.73
C CYS A 53 -2.22 -4.26 -2.98
N ASP A 54 -3.42 -4.62 -3.39
CA ASP A 54 -3.67 -5.28 -4.66
C ASP A 54 -4.40 -4.29 -5.58
N PRO A 55 -3.84 -3.92 -6.74
CA PRO A 55 -4.46 -2.97 -7.66
C PRO A 55 -5.80 -3.45 -8.24
N THR A 56 -6.08 -4.76 -8.15
CA THR A 56 -7.32 -5.39 -8.62
C THR A 56 -8.33 -5.63 -7.50
N ALA A 57 -7.92 -5.49 -6.23
CA ALA A 57 -8.81 -5.72 -5.10
C ALA A 57 -9.79 -4.55 -4.87
N ALA A 58 -10.95 -4.87 -4.32
CA ALA A 58 -11.97 -3.88 -3.97
C ALA A 58 -11.53 -2.96 -2.82
N VAL A 59 -10.66 -3.44 -1.93
CA VAL A 59 -10.14 -2.67 -0.79
C VAL A 59 -9.00 -1.78 -1.27
N LYS A 60 -9.25 -0.47 -1.25
CA LYS A 60 -8.30 0.56 -1.70
C LYS A 60 -7.47 1.08 -0.54
N CYS A 61 -6.30 1.62 -0.87
CA CYS A 61 -5.51 2.40 0.08
C CYS A 61 -6.35 3.58 0.62
N GLU A 62 -6.30 3.80 1.93
CA GLU A 62 -6.93 4.96 2.55
C GLU A 62 -6.32 6.26 2.03
N LYS A 63 -7.15 7.30 1.88
CA LYS A 63 -6.67 8.63 1.49
C LYS A 63 -5.68 9.15 2.53
N PRO A 64 -4.61 9.85 2.11
CA PRO A 64 -4.30 10.31 0.75
C PRO A 64 -3.47 9.32 -0.11
N TYR A 65 -3.31 8.07 0.34
CA TYR A 65 -2.46 7.09 -0.29
C TYR A 65 -3.09 6.46 -1.53
N GLN A 66 -2.24 5.96 -2.42
CA GLN A 66 -2.61 5.31 -3.68
C GLN A 66 -1.83 4.00 -3.81
N CYS A 67 -2.44 3.00 -4.45
CA CYS A 67 -1.76 1.74 -4.70
C CYS A 67 -0.77 1.92 -5.86
N VAL A 68 0.52 1.72 -5.60
CA VAL A 68 1.59 1.90 -6.57
C VAL A 68 2.37 0.60 -6.69
N HIS A 69 2.64 0.17 -7.91
CA HIS A 69 3.46 -1.01 -8.18
C HIS A 69 4.95 -0.67 -8.03
N SER A 70 5.65 -1.47 -7.24
CA SER A 70 7.04 -1.25 -6.88
C SER A 70 8.01 -1.95 -7.83
N HIS A 71 9.28 -1.61 -7.74
CA HIS A 71 10.34 -2.26 -8.53
C HIS A 71 10.62 -3.70 -8.12
N CYS A 72 10.18 -4.12 -6.93
CA CYS A 72 10.37 -5.48 -6.42
C CYS A 72 9.19 -6.42 -6.71
N GLY A 73 8.24 -6.01 -7.57
CA GLY A 73 7.14 -6.85 -8.05
C GLY A 73 5.95 -6.96 -7.09
N MET A 74 5.92 -6.14 -6.04
CA MET A 74 4.78 -6.01 -5.12
C MET A 74 4.16 -4.62 -5.25
N SER A 75 2.94 -4.43 -4.78
CA SER A 75 2.30 -3.11 -4.77
C SER A 75 2.11 -2.61 -3.34
N PHE A 76 2.36 -1.32 -3.13
CA PHE A 76 2.30 -0.68 -1.82
C PHE A 76 1.42 0.57 -1.85
N CYS A 77 0.85 0.91 -0.69
CA CYS A 77 0.16 2.18 -0.53
C CYS A 77 1.18 3.31 -0.36
N CYS A 78 1.30 4.17 -1.38
CA CYS A 78 2.26 5.27 -1.42
C CYS A 78 1.53 6.62 -1.52
N VAL A 79 2.16 7.69 -1.04
CA VAL A 79 1.68 9.06 -1.21
C VAL A 79 2.82 9.99 -1.63
N GLN A 80 2.56 10.92 -2.56
CA GLN A 80 3.52 11.98 -2.87
C GLN A 80 3.73 12.89 -1.67
N GLU A 81 4.98 13.19 -1.34
CA GLU A 81 5.33 14.02 -0.17
C GLU A 81 4.59 15.36 -0.15
N LYS A 82 4.55 16.07 -1.29
CA LYS A 82 3.84 17.35 -1.41
C LYS A 82 2.34 17.22 -1.13
N ARG A 83 1.70 16.17 -1.67
CA ARG A 83 0.28 15.90 -1.46
C ARG A 83 0.00 15.50 -0.01
N PHE A 84 0.91 14.73 0.60
CA PHE A 84 0.77 14.32 1.99
C PHE A 84 0.77 15.53 2.93
N LYS A 85 1.70 16.48 2.72
CA LYS A 85 1.76 17.71 3.51
C LYS A 85 0.50 18.56 3.36
N GLN A 86 0.06 18.81 2.12
CA GLN A 86 -1.19 19.55 1.86
C GLN A 86 -2.42 18.87 2.48
N TRP A 87 -2.47 17.55 2.46
CA TRP A 87 -3.57 16.80 3.06
C TRP A 87 -3.56 16.90 4.58
N LEU A 88 -2.38 16.87 5.21
CA LEU A 88 -2.25 17.03 6.65
C LEU A 88 -2.69 18.44 7.10
N GLU A 89 -2.22 19.47 6.41
CA GLU A 89 -2.63 20.87 6.65
C GLU A 89 -4.15 21.05 6.48
N ALA A 90 -4.74 20.49 5.42
CA ALA A 90 -6.17 20.56 5.19
C ALA A 90 -6.99 19.81 6.27
N LYS A 91 -6.43 18.73 6.82
CA LYS A 91 -7.07 17.96 7.88
C LYS A 91 -7.07 18.73 9.21
N GLU A 92 -5.95 19.36 9.56
CA GLU A 92 -5.81 20.18 10.78
C GLU A 92 -6.82 21.35 10.78
N ILE A 93 -6.91 22.07 9.65
CA ILE A 93 -7.88 23.18 9.50
C ILE A 93 -9.33 22.68 9.65
N ALA A 94 -9.66 21.51 9.10
CA ALA A 94 -11.00 20.95 9.19
C ALA A 94 -11.37 20.57 10.64
N GLU A 95 -10.42 19.99 11.39
CA GLU A 95 -10.61 19.65 12.81
C GLU A 95 -10.77 20.90 13.68
N GLU A 96 -10.05 21.99 13.40
CA GLU A 96 -10.22 23.28 14.09
C GLU A 96 -11.61 23.89 13.85
N MET A 97 -12.11 23.86 12.61
CA MET A 97 -13.42 24.41 12.26
C MET A 97 -14.60 23.62 12.86
N GLU A 98 -14.46 22.30 13.01
CA GLU A 98 -15.50 21.45 13.61
C GLU A 98 -15.63 21.69 15.12
N ASN A 99 -14.51 21.95 15.80
CA ASN A 99 -14.49 22.16 17.25
C ASN A 99 -15.05 23.54 17.68
N ASP A 100 -15.04 24.54 16.79
CA ASP A 100 -15.60 25.88 17.05
C ASP A 100 -17.12 25.97 16.85
N SER A 101 -17.76 24.92 16.29
CA SER A 101 -19.20 24.92 16.01
C SER A 101 -20.10 24.36 17.11
N ASP A 102 -19.55 23.93 18.25
CA ASP A 102 -20.30 23.27 19.35
C ASP A 102 -20.56 24.19 20.58
N ASP A 103 -20.31 25.50 20.48
CA ASP A 103 -20.49 26.47 21.59
C ASP A 103 -21.47 27.61 21.21
N SER A 104 -22.53 27.29 20.47
CA SER A 104 -23.54 28.26 20.02
C SER A 104 -24.98 27.76 20.14
N ASP A 105 -25.33 27.16 21.27
CA ASP A 105 -26.74 26.86 21.61
C ASP A 105 -27.04 27.08 23.10
N GLU A 106 -26.86 28.30 23.61
CA GLU A 106 -27.63 28.79 24.77
C GLU A 106 -27.46 30.31 24.95
N ARG A 107 -28.33 31.13 24.33
CA ARG A 107 -28.89 32.35 24.95
C ARG A 107 -30.00 33.03 24.11
N LYS A 108 -31.23 32.81 24.59
CA LYS A 108 -32.25 33.82 24.93
C LYS A 108 -32.91 34.64 23.81
N SER A 109 -34.18 34.33 23.54
CA SER A 109 -35.21 35.23 23.01
C SER A 109 -36.48 35.02 23.84
N ASP A 110 -37.28 35.99 24.26
CA ASP A 110 -37.15 37.43 24.40
C ASP A 110 -38.20 37.82 25.44
N THR A 111 -37.96 38.94 26.11
CA THR A 111 -38.95 39.68 26.89
C THR A 111 -40.13 40.06 26.00
N GLN A 112 -41.36 39.79 26.43
CA GLN A 112 -42.55 40.38 25.82
C GLN A 112 -43.17 41.42 26.76
N GLU A 113 -43.13 42.67 26.31
CA GLU A 113 -43.92 43.79 26.84
C GLU A 113 -45.42 43.46 26.82
N LEU A 114 -46.10 43.75 27.95
CA LEU A 114 -47.29 44.63 28.04
C LEU A 114 -47.66 44.86 29.51
#